data_AF-A0A742YXC3-F1
#
_entry.id   AF-A0A742YXC3-F1
#
_cell.length_a   1.000
_cell.length_b   1.000
_cell.length_c   1.000
_cell.angle_alpha   90.00
_cell.angle_beta   90.00
_cell.angle_gamma   90.00
#
_symmetry.space_group_name_H-M   'P 1'
#
loop_
_entity.id
_entity.type
_entity.pdbx_description
1 polymer ?
#
loop_
_entity_poly.entity_id
_entity_poly.type
_entity_poly.pdbx_seq_one_letter_code
_entity_poly.pdbx_strand_id
1 'polypeptide(L)'
;PISIRGGINLYQYAPNPLSWIDPLGLAGCNAQQRRNISDLRNGKDVTVRSIDEARALLDNMPDLRPHVDNFPARSGELYIGTKFSDVWKQPAGTYRGDLYNVKNPLSNVVHNSKNPLHDNNPHYNIIFGDGTKAGIIIVP
;
A
#
# COMPACT_ATOMS: atom_id res chain seq x y z
N PRO A 1 13.12 34.16 14.77
CA PRO A 1 14.04 33.08 15.21
C PRO A 1 13.47 31.71 14.84
N ILE A 2 14.22 30.95 14.03
CA ILE A 2 13.84 29.63 13.52
C ILE A 2 14.18 28.58 14.58
N SER A 3 13.18 27.85 15.07
CA SER A 3 13.38 26.76 16.04
C SER A 3 13.27 25.43 15.31
N ILE A 4 14.31 24.61 15.49
CA ILE A 4 14.61 23.34 14.85
C ILE A 4 13.62 22.26 15.31
N ARG A 5 12.40 22.26 14.76
CA ARG A 5 11.43 21.16 14.92
C ARG A 5 11.39 20.33 13.64
N GLY A 6 12.21 19.26 13.62
CA GLY A 6 12.05 18.09 12.76
C GLY A 6 12.17 18.36 11.27
N GLY A 7 13.34 18.03 10.70
CA GLY A 7 13.71 18.34 9.32
C GLY A 7 12.66 18.00 8.26
N ILE A 8 12.70 18.78 7.18
CA ILE A 8 12.08 18.44 5.90
C ILE A 8 12.56 17.03 5.55
N ASN A 9 11.65 16.06 5.61
CA ASN A 9 11.95 14.72 5.14
C ASN A 9 11.90 14.76 3.61
N LEU A 10 13.06 14.95 2.98
CA LEU A 10 13.20 14.99 1.52
C LEU A 10 12.83 13.65 0.84
N TYR A 11 12.62 12.59 1.62
CA TYR A 11 12.11 11.29 1.16
C TYR A 11 10.60 11.12 1.36
N GLN A 12 9.90 12.17 1.82
CA GLN A 12 8.44 12.17 1.80
C GLN A 12 7.99 12.10 0.34
N TYR A 13 7.22 11.06 -0.01
CA TYR A 13 6.50 11.04 -1.27
C TYR A 13 5.66 12.31 -1.34
N ALA A 14 6.02 13.23 -2.24
CA ALA A 14 5.10 14.28 -2.63
C ALA A 14 3.79 13.57 -3.03
N PRO A 15 2.61 14.05 -2.58
CA PRO A 15 1.37 13.60 -3.20
C PRO A 15 1.53 13.91 -4.68
N ASN A 16 1.66 12.84 -5.49
CA ASN A 16 1.99 12.93 -6.90
C ASN A 16 1.00 13.90 -7.57
N PRO A 17 1.39 15.15 -7.88
CA PRO A 17 0.44 16.13 -8.38
C PRO A 17 0.35 16.07 -9.91
N LEU A 18 0.88 15.00 -10.54
CA LEU A 18 1.04 14.90 -11.99
C LEU A 18 0.28 13.74 -12.63
N SER A 19 -0.46 12.91 -11.89
CA SER A 19 -1.37 11.95 -12.52
C SER A 19 -2.72 12.63 -12.80
N TRP A 20 -3.06 12.75 -14.09
CA TRP A 20 -4.44 13.00 -14.48
C TRP A 20 -5.30 11.85 -13.94
N ILE A 21 -6.30 12.18 -13.13
CA ILE A 21 -7.37 11.25 -12.78
C ILE A 21 -8.14 11.02 -14.08
N ASP A 22 -8.03 9.84 -14.70
CA ASP A 22 -8.92 9.43 -15.80
C ASP A 22 -10.25 8.97 -15.18
N PRO A 23 -11.30 9.81 -15.17
CA PRO A 23 -12.54 9.50 -14.48
C PRO A 23 -13.39 8.48 -15.26
N LEU A 24 -13.01 8.20 -16.52
CA LEU A 24 -13.75 7.35 -17.44
C LEU A 24 -13.04 6.01 -17.70
N GLY A 25 -11.78 5.87 -17.30
CA GLY A 25 -10.98 4.65 -17.48
C GLY A 25 -10.78 4.28 -18.95
N LEU A 26 -10.89 5.25 -19.86
CA LEU A 26 -10.77 5.05 -21.31
C LEU A 26 -9.31 4.88 -21.73
N ALA A 27 -8.38 5.40 -20.93
CA ALA A 27 -6.95 5.15 -21.06
C ALA A 27 -6.53 3.91 -20.25
N GLY A 28 -6.92 2.72 -20.71
CA GLY A 28 -6.02 1.57 -20.61
C GLY A 28 -6.04 0.72 -19.33
N CYS A 29 -7.20 0.33 -18.81
CA CYS A 29 -7.27 -0.90 -18.01
C CYS A 29 -7.23 -2.11 -18.96
N ASN A 30 -6.03 -2.63 -19.22
CA ASN A 30 -5.84 -3.78 -20.11
C ASN A 30 -6.39 -5.07 -19.47
N ALA A 31 -6.60 -6.11 -20.29
CA ALA A 31 -7.18 -7.36 -19.79
C ALA A 31 -6.36 -8.02 -18.67
N GLN A 32 -5.04 -7.81 -18.66
CA GLN A 32 -4.16 -8.33 -17.60
C GLN A 32 -4.38 -7.59 -16.28
N GLN A 33 -4.51 -6.26 -16.30
CA GLN A 33 -4.78 -5.46 -15.10
C GLN A 33 -6.12 -5.85 -14.47
N ARG A 34 -7.17 -6.07 -15.29
CA ARG A 34 -8.47 -6.56 -14.77
C ARG A 34 -8.36 -7.90 -14.07
N ARG A 35 -7.59 -8.83 -14.63
CA ARG A 35 -7.32 -10.13 -14.00
C ARG A 35 -6.57 -9.97 -12.69
N ASN A 36 -5.49 -9.18 -12.69
CA ASN A 36 -4.72 -8.90 -11.48
C ASN A 36 -5.59 -8.28 -10.37
N ILE A 37 -6.43 -7.29 -10.70
CA ILE A 37 -7.36 -6.68 -9.74
C ILE A 37 -8.36 -7.72 -9.21
N SER A 38 -8.87 -8.59 -10.07
CA SER A 38 -9.75 -9.68 -9.64
C SER A 38 -9.02 -10.65 -8.69
N ASP A 39 -7.78 -11.03 -8.98
CA ASP A 39 -7.00 -11.92 -8.12
C ASP A 39 -6.68 -11.26 -6.76
N LEU A 40 -6.30 -9.98 -6.76
CA LEU A 40 -6.11 -9.18 -5.54
C LEU A 40 -7.38 -9.17 -4.68
N ARG A 41 -8.54 -8.90 -5.27
CA ARG A 41 -9.83 -8.90 -4.56
C ARG A 41 -10.22 -10.27 -4.02
N ASN A 42 -9.67 -11.35 -4.57
CA ASN A 42 -9.82 -12.72 -4.05
C ASN A 42 -8.73 -13.10 -3.03
N GLY A 43 -7.93 -12.13 -2.56
CA GLY A 43 -6.89 -12.34 -1.56
C GLY A 43 -5.63 -13.02 -2.10
N LYS A 44 -5.40 -12.97 -3.42
CA LYS A 44 -4.20 -13.53 -4.04
C LYS A 44 -3.20 -12.41 -4.32
N ASP A 45 -1.94 -12.68 -4.00
CA ASP A 45 -0.85 -11.78 -4.36
C ASP A 45 -0.60 -11.81 -5.87
N VAL A 46 -0.26 -10.67 -6.45
CA VAL A 46 0.07 -10.52 -7.87
C VAL A 46 1.48 -9.98 -8.01
N THR A 47 2.14 -10.32 -9.11
CA THR A 47 3.49 -9.81 -9.43
C THR A 47 3.41 -8.78 -10.55
N VAL A 48 4.27 -7.77 -10.48
CA VAL A 48 4.44 -6.71 -11.48
C VAL A 48 5.93 -6.42 -11.68
N ARG A 49 6.29 -5.81 -12.81
CA ARG A 49 7.70 -5.59 -13.18
C ARG A 49 8.27 -4.29 -12.62
N SER A 50 7.41 -3.35 -12.24
CA SER A 50 7.84 -2.03 -11.81
C SER A 50 6.89 -1.40 -10.79
N ILE A 51 7.39 -0.37 -10.11
CA ILE A 51 6.57 0.46 -9.21
C ILE A 51 5.44 1.15 -9.99
N ASP A 52 5.68 1.56 -11.24
CA ASP A 52 4.68 2.24 -12.07
C ASP A 52 3.53 1.31 -12.45
N GLU A 53 3.82 0.04 -12.76
CA GLU A 53 2.79 -0.98 -12.97
C GLU A 53 1.97 -1.23 -11.70
N ALA A 54 2.62 -1.27 -10.53
CA ALA A 54 1.93 -1.40 -9.26
C ALA A 54 0.97 -0.23 -9.01
N ARG A 55 1.42 1.00 -9.27
CA ARG A 55 0.60 2.22 -9.13
C ARG A 55 -0.57 2.22 -10.09
N ALA A 56 -0.35 1.85 -11.35
CA ALA A 56 -1.43 1.74 -12.32
C ALA A 56 -2.53 0.78 -11.86
N LEU A 57 -2.19 -0.34 -11.18
CA LEU A 57 -3.20 -1.23 -10.59
C LEU A 57 -3.96 -0.53 -9.45
N LEU A 58 -3.26 0.18 -8.56
CA LEU A 58 -3.86 0.93 -7.45
C LEU A 58 -4.78 2.06 -7.93
N ASP A 59 -4.40 2.78 -8.99
CA ASP A 59 -5.21 3.84 -9.59
C ASP A 59 -6.54 3.32 -10.17
N ASN A 60 -6.56 2.04 -10.57
CA ASN A 60 -7.77 1.35 -11.02
C ASN A 60 -8.61 0.75 -9.86
N MET A 61 -8.23 0.99 -8.60
CA MET A 61 -8.96 0.56 -7.40
C MET A 61 -9.31 1.77 -6.52
N PRO A 62 -10.26 2.63 -6.95
CA PRO A 62 -10.58 3.89 -6.27
C PRO A 62 -11.21 3.72 -4.88
N ASP A 63 -11.66 2.51 -4.55
CA ASP A 63 -12.10 2.14 -3.20
C ASP A 63 -10.96 2.05 -2.18
N LEU A 64 -9.71 1.97 -2.65
CA LEU A 64 -8.52 1.95 -1.80
C LEU A 64 -7.90 3.35 -1.69
N ARG A 65 -7.43 3.67 -0.49
CA ARG A 65 -6.67 4.90 -0.22
C ARG A 65 -5.24 4.58 0.24
N PRO A 66 -4.25 5.44 -0.02
CA PRO A 66 -2.93 5.30 0.58
C PRO A 66 -3.03 5.40 2.11
N HIS A 67 -2.42 4.45 2.80
CA HIS A 67 -2.18 4.55 4.24
C HIS A 67 -0.98 5.48 4.44
N VAL A 68 -1.29 6.75 4.67
CA VAL A 68 -0.32 7.73 5.16
C VAL A 68 -0.35 7.67 6.69
N ASP A 69 0.76 7.30 7.30
CA ASP A 69 0.90 7.08 8.74
C ASP A 69 0.77 8.39 9.55
N ASN A 70 -0.40 9.01 9.54
CA ASN A 70 -0.79 10.00 10.52
C ASN A 70 -1.64 9.28 11.57
N PHE A 71 -0.96 8.69 12.57
CA PHE A 71 -1.45 8.29 13.90
C PHE A 71 -2.98 8.42 14.17
N PRO A 72 -3.65 7.38 14.72
CA PRO A 72 -3.66 5.98 14.33
C PRO A 72 -4.65 5.71 13.19
N ALA A 73 -4.68 4.48 12.68
CA ALA A 73 -5.67 3.98 11.73
C ALA A 73 -7.09 4.38 12.17
N ARG A 74 -7.61 5.46 11.56
CA ARG A 74 -8.90 6.09 11.88
C ARG A 74 -9.16 6.24 13.40
N SER A 75 -8.66 7.30 14.01
CA SER A 75 -9.14 7.71 15.36
C SER A 75 -10.68 7.84 15.44
N GLY A 76 -11.36 8.09 14.32
CA GLY A 76 -12.83 8.12 14.23
C GLY A 76 -13.56 6.77 14.18
N GLU A 77 -12.85 5.64 14.07
CA GLU A 77 -13.41 4.28 14.20
C GLU A 77 -12.97 3.58 15.49
N LEU A 78 -12.17 4.25 16.32
CA LEU A 78 -11.77 3.74 17.62
C LEU A 78 -12.91 3.97 18.62
N TYR A 79 -13.75 2.94 18.79
CA TYR A 79 -14.77 2.91 19.83
C TYR A 79 -14.20 2.45 21.17
N ILE A 80 -14.90 2.75 22.26
CA ILE A 80 -14.58 2.24 23.59
C ILE A 80 -14.49 0.70 23.54
N GLY A 81 -13.32 0.14 23.87
CA GLY A 81 -13.04 -1.30 23.78
C GLY A 81 -12.12 -1.73 22.63
N THR A 82 -11.70 -0.83 21.73
CA THR A 82 -10.61 -1.14 20.77
C THR A 82 -9.31 -1.43 21.51
N LYS A 83 -8.68 -2.58 21.20
CA LYS A 83 -7.40 -2.94 21.82
C LYS A 83 -6.32 -1.99 21.33
N PHE A 84 -5.41 -1.59 22.22
CA PHE A 84 -4.26 -0.75 21.87
C PHE A 84 -3.41 -1.37 20.75
N SER A 85 -3.39 -2.70 20.60
CA SER A 85 -2.71 -3.37 19.49
C SER A 85 -3.34 -3.11 18.11
N ASP A 86 -4.64 -2.84 18.05
CA ASP A 86 -5.39 -2.65 16.80
C ASP A 86 -5.25 -1.21 16.28
N VAL A 87 -4.90 -0.27 17.16
CA VAL A 87 -4.58 1.13 16.87
C VAL A 87 -3.41 1.26 15.87
N TRP A 88 -2.51 0.29 15.89
CA TRP A 88 -1.32 0.23 15.04
C TRP A 88 -1.49 -0.66 13.80
N LYS A 89 -2.68 -1.25 13.59
CA LYS A 89 -2.94 -2.06 12.40
C LYS A 89 -3.34 -1.16 11.25
N GLN A 90 -2.86 -1.50 10.05
CA GLN A 90 -3.33 -0.90 8.82
C GLN A 90 -4.88 -1.04 8.73
N PRO A 91 -5.62 0.04 8.44
CA PRO A 91 -7.07 0.02 8.35
C PRO A 91 -7.54 -0.63 7.04
N ALA A 92 -8.77 -1.16 7.06
CA ALA A 92 -9.45 -1.65 5.86
C ALA A 92 -9.68 -0.51 4.83
N GLY A 93 -9.72 -0.87 3.55
CA GLY A 93 -9.82 0.08 2.45
C GLY A 93 -8.53 0.88 2.20
N THR A 94 -7.37 0.34 2.58
CA THR A 94 -6.09 1.04 2.37
C THR A 94 -4.98 0.16 1.82
N TYR A 95 -3.97 0.80 1.22
CA TYR A 95 -2.71 0.17 0.83
C TYR A 95 -1.51 0.87 1.46
N ARG A 96 -0.43 0.13 1.74
CA ARG A 96 0.85 0.68 2.23
C ARG A 96 2.02 0.05 1.47
N GLY A 97 3.06 0.82 1.20
CA GLY A 97 4.26 0.35 0.53
C GLY A 97 5.28 -0.22 1.51
N ASP A 98 5.64 -1.49 1.34
CA ASP A 98 6.68 -2.21 2.08
C ASP A 98 7.84 -2.48 1.11
N LEU A 99 8.65 -1.43 0.84
CA LEU A 99 9.70 -1.48 -0.18
C LEU A 99 11.04 -2.02 0.35
N TYR A 100 11.29 -1.90 1.65
CA TYR A 100 12.50 -2.39 2.30
C TYR A 100 12.23 -2.71 3.78
N ASN A 101 13.08 -3.51 4.40
CA ASN A 101 12.97 -3.79 5.82
C ASN A 101 13.39 -2.58 6.65
N VAL A 102 12.40 -1.90 7.24
CA VAL A 102 12.62 -0.69 8.05
C VAL A 102 13.33 -0.99 9.38
N LYS A 103 13.25 -2.23 9.89
CA LYS A 103 13.86 -2.64 11.17
C LYS A 103 15.30 -3.11 11.00
N ASN A 104 15.62 -3.77 9.89
CA ASN A 104 16.95 -4.25 9.58
C ASN A 104 17.26 -3.99 8.09
N PRO A 105 17.92 -2.87 7.76
CA PRO A 105 18.21 -2.51 6.37
C PRO A 105 19.18 -3.46 5.66
N LEU A 106 19.86 -4.34 6.40
CA LEU A 106 20.74 -5.39 5.85
C LEU A 106 19.98 -6.70 5.58
N SER A 107 18.70 -6.79 5.94
CA SER A 107 17.89 -7.97 5.70
C SER A 107 17.29 -7.96 4.30
N ASN A 108 17.40 -9.09 3.61
CA ASN A 108 16.69 -9.32 2.35
C ASN A 108 15.19 -9.55 2.55
N VAL A 109 14.74 -9.74 3.80
CA VAL A 109 13.34 -10.00 4.15
C VAL A 109 12.68 -8.70 4.57
N VAL A 110 11.70 -8.23 3.81
CA VAL A 110 10.87 -7.06 4.13
C VAL A 110 10.02 -7.31 5.39
N HIS A 111 9.29 -8.43 5.42
CA HIS A 111 8.59 -8.97 6.60
C HIS A 111 8.36 -10.48 6.45
N ASN A 112 7.90 -11.15 7.50
CA ASN A 112 7.68 -12.59 7.50
C ASN A 112 6.19 -12.92 7.37
N SER A 113 5.83 -13.72 6.36
CA SER A 113 4.50 -14.23 6.10
C SER A 113 4.56 -15.71 5.68
N LYS A 114 3.52 -16.21 4.98
CA LYS A 114 3.53 -17.56 4.40
C LYS A 114 4.01 -17.57 2.94
N ASN A 115 4.33 -16.40 2.38
CA ASN A 115 4.70 -16.24 0.98
C ASN A 115 6.13 -15.68 0.87
N PRO A 116 7.14 -16.52 0.59
CA PRO A 116 8.53 -16.08 0.44
C PRO A 116 8.74 -15.03 -0.65
N LEU A 117 7.92 -14.99 -1.70
CA LEU A 117 8.02 -13.95 -2.73
C LEU A 117 7.55 -12.60 -2.17
N HIS A 118 6.48 -12.58 -1.41
CA HIS A 118 6.00 -11.38 -0.72
C HIS A 118 7.01 -10.91 0.35
N ASP A 119 7.64 -11.86 1.03
CA ASP A 119 8.54 -11.56 2.13
C ASP A 119 9.87 -10.96 1.69
N ASN A 120 10.39 -11.34 0.52
CA ASN A 120 11.73 -10.95 0.07
C ASN A 120 11.76 -9.86 -1.01
N ASN A 121 10.60 -9.42 -1.51
CA ASN A 121 10.54 -8.44 -2.58
C ASN A 121 9.80 -7.17 -2.12
N PRO A 122 10.15 -6.00 -2.67
CA PRO A 122 9.37 -4.78 -2.45
C PRO A 122 7.93 -4.99 -2.92
N HIS A 123 6.95 -4.58 -2.12
CA HIS A 123 5.55 -4.79 -2.46
C HIS A 123 4.63 -3.73 -1.85
N TYR A 124 3.40 -3.65 -2.35
CA TYR A 124 2.32 -2.92 -1.70
C TYR A 124 1.40 -3.90 -0.97
N ASN A 125 1.23 -3.72 0.34
CA ASN A 125 0.29 -4.49 1.14
C ASN A 125 -1.08 -3.81 1.15
N ILE A 126 -2.12 -4.54 0.73
CA ILE A 126 -3.48 -4.05 0.57
C ILE A 126 -4.39 -4.72 1.62
N ILE A 127 -5.27 -3.93 2.22
CA ILE A 127 -6.40 -4.43 3.00
C ILE A 127 -7.67 -3.83 2.39
N PHE A 128 -8.49 -4.66 1.78
CA PHE A 128 -9.77 -4.27 1.20
C PHE A 128 -10.81 -3.94 2.28
N GLY A 129 -11.91 -3.30 1.90
CA GLY A 129 -12.97 -2.88 2.83
C GLY A 129 -13.64 -4.04 3.58
N ASP A 130 -13.65 -5.23 2.98
CA ASP A 130 -14.15 -6.49 3.57
C ASP A 130 -13.12 -7.19 4.48
N GLY A 131 -11.91 -6.63 4.61
CA GLY A 131 -10.80 -7.21 5.36
C GLY A 131 -9.91 -8.19 4.59
N THR A 132 -10.22 -8.45 3.31
CA THR A 132 -9.38 -9.27 2.43
C THR A 132 -8.01 -8.63 2.29
N LYS A 133 -6.94 -9.46 2.34
CA LYS A 133 -5.55 -9.00 2.26
C LYS A 133 -4.89 -9.55 1.00
N ALA A 134 -4.09 -8.71 0.34
CA ALA A 134 -3.31 -9.11 -0.82
C ALA A 134 -2.09 -8.20 -0.98
N GLY A 135 -1.09 -8.68 -1.71
CA GLY A 135 0.13 -7.96 -2.05
C GLY A 135 0.30 -7.73 -3.55
N ILE A 136 0.77 -6.54 -3.93
CA ILE A 136 1.34 -6.30 -5.27
C ILE A 136 2.86 -6.36 -5.15
N ILE A 137 3.45 -7.48 -5.59
CA ILE A 137 4.86 -7.79 -5.44
C ILE A 137 5.62 -7.29 -6.67
N ILE A 138 6.67 -6.50 -6.46
CA ILE A 138 7.47 -5.92 -7.53
C ILE A 138 8.69 -6.82 -7.74
N VAL A 139 8.74 -7.49 -8.89
CA VAL A 139 9.82 -8.37 -9.31
C VAL A 139 10.29 -7.93 -10.71
N PRO A 140 11.50 -7.35 -10.85
CA PRO A 140 12.00 -6.84 -12.12
C PRO A 140 12.27 -7.94 -13.15
#